data_AF-A0AAN9GPN2-F1
#
_entry.id   AF-A0AAN9GPN2-F1
#
_cell.length_a   1.000
_cell.length_b   1.000
_cell.length_c   1.000
_cell.angle_alpha   90.00
_cell.angle_beta   90.00
_cell.angle_gamma   90.00
#
_symmetry.space_group_name_H-M   'P 1'
#
loop_
_entity.id
_entity.type
_entity.pdbx_description
1 polymer ?
#
loop_
_entity_poly.entity_id
_entity_poly.type
_entity_poly.pdbx_seq_one_letter_code
_entity_poly.pdbx_strand_id
1 'polypeptide(L)'
;MENRSSSEGSLSSFAADDVEGKSTDVLVEELAGDYSRFLSFDVAKEQGKFSESIETMLTKLEEFCGLVDMIRSDTSLCLSKTMPEIQSKCEEMEEMFDRIDCLESFVGVVKKDVTAMEESVGKAETELTSGTLIKKLSSLVTSKKSSSAKTTQKPQFTPPHIFHTERYLTSSDSADSTASASADTGSSAARSDSAEAEPAAEASAPETP
;
A
#
# COMPACT_ATOMS: atom_id res chain seq x y z
N MET A 1 -91.13 -56.23 48.99
CA MET A 1 -91.37 -55.09 48.10
C MET A 1 -90.05 -54.34 47.97
N GLU A 2 -89.17 -54.82 47.08
CA GLU A 2 -88.22 -53.99 46.32
C GLU A 2 -88.96 -52.75 45.73
N ASN A 3 -88.35 -51.60 45.46
CA ASN A 3 -87.03 -51.40 44.89
C ASN A 3 -86.51 -49.95 45.06
N ARG A 4 -85.19 -49.84 44.94
CA ARG A 4 -84.24 -48.71 44.89
C ARG A 4 -84.69 -47.33 44.33
N SER A 5 -84.31 -46.29 45.09
CA SER A 5 -83.33 -45.23 44.75
C SER A 5 -83.08 -44.85 43.28
N SER A 6 -83.36 -43.58 42.93
CA SER A 6 -82.68 -42.72 41.93
C SER A 6 -83.12 -41.28 42.21
N SER A 7 -82.41 -40.48 43.00
CA SER A 7 -81.30 -39.60 42.58
C SER A 7 -81.62 -38.73 41.35
N GLU A 8 -82.49 -37.75 41.52
CA GLU A 8 -82.65 -36.63 40.58
C GLU A 8 -81.48 -35.65 40.77
N GLY A 9 -80.41 -35.91 40.02
CA GLY A 9 -79.32 -34.95 39.84
C GLY A 9 -79.83 -33.79 39.00
N SER A 10 -80.16 -32.69 39.68
CA SER A 10 -80.47 -31.40 39.11
C SER A 10 -79.37 -30.98 38.12
N LEU A 11 -79.72 -30.87 36.85
CA LEU A 11 -78.90 -30.30 35.77
C LEU A 11 -78.79 -28.78 36.00
N SER A 12 -78.00 -28.38 36.99
CA SER A 12 -77.61 -26.99 37.18
C SER A 12 -76.32 -26.71 36.40
N SER A 13 -76.50 -26.03 35.27
CA SER A 13 -75.74 -24.81 34.98
C SER A 13 -74.25 -24.85 35.32
N PHE A 14 -73.43 -25.41 34.42
CA PHE A 14 -72.01 -25.04 34.37
C PHE A 14 -71.83 -24.02 33.26
N ALA A 15 -71.70 -22.78 33.72
CA ALA A 15 -71.05 -21.62 33.12
C ALA A 15 -70.64 -21.74 31.66
N ALA A 16 -71.26 -20.86 30.85
CA ALA A 16 -70.59 -20.22 29.74
C ALA A 16 -69.32 -19.54 30.28
N ASP A 17 -68.20 -20.22 30.12
CA ASP A 17 -66.88 -19.61 30.21
C ASP A 17 -66.36 -19.47 28.78
N ASP A 18 -65.93 -18.25 28.47
CA ASP A 18 -65.44 -17.74 27.20
C ASP A 18 -64.28 -18.58 26.65
N VAL A 19 -64.61 -19.65 25.95
CA VAL A 19 -63.71 -20.28 24.99
C VAL A 19 -64.47 -20.26 23.68
N GLU A 20 -63.90 -19.61 22.68
CA GLU A 20 -64.26 -19.72 21.27
C GLU A 20 -64.09 -21.19 20.85
N GLY A 21 -65.04 -22.01 21.30
CA GLY A 21 -65.01 -23.45 21.24
C GLY A 21 -65.42 -23.82 19.83
N LYS A 22 -64.44 -23.99 18.95
CA LYS A 22 -64.64 -24.70 17.70
C LYS A 22 -65.54 -25.90 17.99
N SER A 23 -66.67 -25.98 17.28
CA SER A 23 -67.58 -27.11 17.36
C SER A 23 -66.78 -28.41 17.35
N THR A 24 -67.17 -29.40 18.17
CA THR A 24 -66.44 -30.67 18.28
C THR A 24 -66.17 -31.30 16.92
N ASP A 25 -67.08 -31.09 15.98
CA ASP A 25 -66.96 -31.52 14.58
C ASP A 25 -65.79 -30.84 13.85
N VAL A 26 -65.60 -29.54 14.05
CA VAL A 26 -64.51 -28.74 13.49
C VAL A 26 -63.16 -29.18 14.08
N LEU A 27 -63.11 -29.48 15.38
CA LEU A 27 -61.88 -29.98 16.02
C LEU A 27 -61.50 -31.37 15.51
N VAL A 28 -62.48 -32.24 15.26
CA VAL A 28 -62.24 -33.57 14.69
C VAL A 28 -61.78 -33.47 13.25
N GLU A 29 -62.36 -32.57 12.45
CA GLU A 29 -61.94 -32.34 11.06
C GLU A 29 -60.53 -31.74 10.97
N GLU A 30 -60.20 -30.77 11.83
CA GLU A 30 -58.86 -30.20 11.94
C GLU A 30 -57.83 -31.26 12.36
N LEU A 31 -58.15 -32.06 13.40
CA LEU A 31 -57.28 -33.13 13.88
C LEU A 31 -57.10 -34.23 12.81
N ALA A 32 -58.18 -34.65 12.16
CA ALA A 32 -58.14 -35.62 11.08
C ALA A 32 -57.35 -35.09 9.87
N GLY A 33 -57.50 -33.79 9.56
CA GLY A 33 -56.72 -33.09 8.55
C GLY A 33 -55.23 -33.08 8.85
N ASP A 34 -54.86 -32.78 10.09
CA ASP A 34 -53.47 -32.75 10.53
C ASP A 34 -52.83 -34.15 10.53
N TYR A 35 -53.53 -35.18 11.01
CA TYR A 35 -53.04 -36.57 10.91
C TYR A 35 -52.97 -37.06 9.46
N SER A 36 -53.93 -36.69 8.61
CA SER A 36 -53.90 -37.02 7.17
C SER A 36 -52.69 -36.40 6.46
N ARG A 37 -52.27 -35.20 6.87
CA ARG A 37 -51.04 -34.56 6.38
C ARG A 37 -49.77 -35.32 6.77
N PHE A 38 -49.70 -35.85 8.00
CA PHE A 38 -48.56 -36.69 8.40
C PHE A 38 -48.48 -37.99 7.59
N LEU A 39 -49.63 -38.58 7.23
CA LEU A 39 -49.68 -39.81 6.44
C LEU A 39 -49.43 -39.59 4.94
N SER A 40 -49.66 -38.36 4.46
CA SER A 40 -49.38 -37.94 3.07
C SER A 40 -48.03 -37.24 2.89
N PHE A 41 -47.17 -37.25 3.90
CA PHE A 41 -45.83 -36.69 3.82
C PHE A 41 -44.96 -37.48 2.84
N ASP A 42 -44.52 -36.80 1.77
CA ASP A 42 -43.63 -37.38 0.77
C ASP A 42 -42.17 -37.22 1.21
N VAL A 43 -41.68 -38.26 1.90
CA VAL A 43 -40.29 -38.34 2.37
C VAL A 43 -39.30 -38.21 1.20
N ALA A 44 -39.60 -38.79 0.04
CA ALA A 44 -38.70 -38.78 -1.11
C ALA A 44 -38.54 -37.36 -1.68
N LYS A 45 -39.64 -36.60 -1.74
CA LYS A 45 -39.62 -35.20 -2.17
C LYS A 45 -38.81 -34.29 -1.24
N GLU A 46 -39.02 -34.41 0.07
CA GLU A 46 -38.26 -33.59 1.03
C GLU A 46 -36.78 -34.00 1.11
N GLN A 47 -36.48 -35.29 0.97
CA GLN A 47 -35.11 -35.79 0.84
C GLN A 47 -34.43 -35.20 -0.42
N GLY A 48 -35.13 -35.12 -1.54
CA GLY A 48 -34.63 -34.50 -2.77
C GLY A 48 -34.26 -33.03 -2.59
N LYS A 49 -35.14 -32.24 -1.95
CA LYS A 49 -34.87 -30.83 -1.63
C LYS A 49 -33.65 -30.66 -0.73
N PHE A 50 -33.48 -31.56 0.25
CA PHE A 50 -32.32 -31.54 1.12
C PHE A 50 -31.02 -31.86 0.36
N SER A 51 -31.05 -32.85 -0.53
CA SER A 51 -29.90 -33.19 -1.41
C SER A 51 -29.52 -31.99 -2.29
N GLU A 52 -30.49 -31.37 -2.97
CA GLU A 52 -30.26 -30.20 -3.81
C GLU A 52 -29.68 -29.01 -3.02
N SER A 53 -30.17 -28.80 -1.78
CA SER A 53 -29.62 -27.78 -0.89
C SER A 53 -28.18 -28.07 -0.48
N ILE A 54 -27.83 -29.34 -0.23
CA ILE A 54 -26.45 -29.74 0.09
C ILE A 54 -25.56 -29.50 -1.12
N GLU A 55 -25.96 -29.96 -2.30
CA GLU A 55 -25.18 -29.80 -3.54
C GLU A 55 -24.93 -28.31 -3.86
N THR A 56 -25.95 -27.47 -3.69
CA THR A 56 -25.81 -26.02 -3.82
C THR A 56 -24.81 -25.45 -2.81
N MET A 57 -24.85 -25.90 -1.55
CA MET A 57 -23.94 -25.44 -0.50
C MET A 57 -22.49 -25.90 -0.74
N LEU A 58 -22.30 -27.14 -1.18
CA LEU A 58 -21.00 -27.68 -1.56
C LEU A 58 -20.40 -26.92 -2.74
N THR A 59 -21.22 -26.58 -3.74
CA THR A 59 -20.79 -25.77 -4.89
C THR A 59 -20.32 -24.39 -4.45
N LYS A 60 -21.10 -23.72 -3.58
CA LYS A 60 -20.71 -22.42 -3.02
C LYS A 60 -19.43 -22.49 -2.17
N LEU A 61 -19.23 -23.57 -1.42
CA LEU A 61 -17.99 -23.78 -0.66
C LEU A 61 -16.78 -23.90 -1.59
N GLU A 62 -16.90 -24.63 -2.69
CA GLU A 62 -15.85 -24.73 -3.71
C GLU A 62 -15.53 -23.36 -4.32
N GLU A 63 -16.57 -22.57 -4.65
CA GLU A 63 -16.41 -21.20 -5.13
C GLU A 63 -15.70 -20.31 -4.08
N PHE A 64 -16.07 -20.42 -2.80
CA PHE A 64 -15.41 -19.67 -1.72
C PHE A 64 -13.94 -20.06 -1.56
N CYS A 65 -13.61 -21.35 -1.66
CA CYS A 65 -12.22 -21.81 -1.65
C CYS A 65 -11.44 -21.18 -2.82
N GLY A 66 -12.00 -21.20 -4.03
CA GLY A 66 -11.38 -20.56 -5.19
C GLY A 66 -11.15 -19.05 -5.01
N LEU A 67 -12.11 -18.34 -4.41
CA LEU A 67 -11.95 -16.92 -4.08
C LEU A 67 -10.85 -16.68 -3.04
N VAL A 68 -10.77 -17.53 -2.01
CA VAL A 68 -9.73 -17.43 -0.97
C VAL A 68 -8.35 -17.66 -1.59
N ASP A 69 -8.20 -18.65 -2.46
CA ASP A 69 -6.93 -18.92 -3.12
C ASP A 69 -6.50 -17.76 -4.04
N MET A 70 -7.45 -17.16 -4.74
CA MET A 70 -7.21 -15.97 -5.54
C MET A 70 -6.74 -14.78 -4.67
N ILE A 71 -7.41 -14.53 -3.54
CA ILE A 71 -7.04 -13.47 -2.59
C ILE A 71 -5.64 -13.75 -2.02
N ARG A 72 -5.33 -15.00 -1.66
CA ARG A 72 -4.01 -15.38 -1.14
C ARG A 72 -2.91 -15.15 -2.19
N SER A 73 -3.17 -15.54 -3.43
CA SER A 73 -2.23 -15.35 -4.55
C SER A 73 -2.00 -13.87 -4.81
N ASP A 74 -3.05 -13.06 -4.89
CA ASP A 74 -2.96 -11.61 -5.12
C ASP A 74 -2.26 -10.89 -3.96
N THR A 75 -2.58 -11.26 -2.72
CA THR A 75 -1.88 -10.75 -1.53
C THR A 75 -0.40 -11.09 -1.57
N SER A 76 -0.06 -12.33 -1.95
CA SER A 76 1.33 -12.75 -2.09
C SER A 76 2.03 -11.93 -3.15
N LEU A 77 1.45 -11.76 -4.34
CA LEU A 77 2.01 -10.96 -5.43
C LEU A 77 2.23 -9.49 -5.00
N CYS A 78 1.23 -8.90 -4.34
CA CYS A 78 1.28 -7.53 -3.87
C CYS A 78 2.41 -7.32 -2.86
N LEU A 79 2.51 -8.20 -1.84
CA LEU A 79 3.50 -8.06 -0.77
C LEU A 79 4.91 -8.48 -1.20
N SER A 80 5.05 -9.48 -2.06
CA SER A 80 6.35 -10.00 -2.46
C SER A 80 6.98 -9.25 -3.62
N LYS A 81 6.17 -8.60 -4.47
CA LYS A 81 6.62 -7.99 -5.71
C LYS A 81 6.20 -6.53 -5.84
N THR A 82 4.91 -6.26 -5.90
CA THR A 82 4.42 -4.92 -6.25
C THR A 82 4.83 -3.87 -5.22
N MET A 83 4.68 -4.15 -3.93
CA MET A 83 5.01 -3.20 -2.86
C MET A 83 6.53 -2.91 -2.79
N PRO A 84 7.44 -3.92 -2.79
CA PRO A 84 8.87 -3.67 -2.88
C PRO A 84 9.30 -2.91 -4.15
N GLU A 85 8.70 -3.21 -5.31
CA GLU A 85 8.99 -2.50 -6.56
C GLU A 85 8.58 -1.03 -6.47
N ILE A 86 7.42 -0.73 -5.90
CA ILE A 86 6.98 0.66 -5.67
C ILE A 86 7.95 1.37 -4.72
N GLN A 87 8.32 0.72 -3.60
CA GLN A 87 9.27 1.30 -2.65
C GLN A 87 10.61 1.63 -3.33
N SER A 88 11.18 0.70 -4.08
CA SER A 88 12.43 0.91 -4.82
C SER A 88 12.32 2.07 -5.80
N LYS A 89 11.17 2.23 -6.47
CA LYS A 89 10.93 3.37 -7.35
C LYS A 89 10.72 4.69 -6.61
N CYS A 90 10.17 4.67 -5.40
CA CYS A 90 10.12 5.85 -4.55
C CYS A 90 11.52 6.29 -4.11
N GLU A 91 12.40 5.35 -3.74
CA GLU A 91 13.79 5.64 -3.37
C GLU A 91 14.59 6.22 -4.55
N GLU A 92 14.44 5.66 -5.76
CA GLU A 92 15.06 6.20 -6.98
C GLU A 92 14.53 7.62 -7.29
N MET A 93 13.26 7.89 -6.99
CA MET A 93 12.67 9.22 -7.14
C MET A 93 13.20 10.22 -6.12
N GLU A 94 13.46 9.80 -4.89
CA GLU A 94 14.10 10.63 -3.85
C GLU A 94 15.51 11.05 -4.27
N GLU A 95 16.31 10.12 -4.80
CA GLU A 95 17.65 10.44 -5.34
C GLU A 95 17.57 11.47 -6.48
N MET A 96 16.57 11.34 -7.36
CA MET A 96 16.35 12.33 -8.42
C MET A 96 15.99 13.71 -7.86
N PHE A 97 15.18 13.78 -6.80
CA PHE A 97 14.85 15.05 -6.15
C PHE A 97 16.08 15.69 -5.48
N ASP A 98 16.92 14.91 -4.80
CA ASP A 98 18.17 15.41 -4.23
C ASP A 98 19.09 16.00 -5.31
N ARG A 99 19.13 15.36 -6.48
CA ARG A 99 19.90 15.87 -7.62
C ARG A 99 19.32 17.17 -8.18
N ILE A 100 18.00 17.30 -8.21
CA ILE A 100 17.32 18.54 -8.61
C ILE A 100 17.62 19.66 -7.61
N ASP A 101 17.56 19.39 -6.31
CA ASP A 101 17.83 20.37 -5.25
C ASP A 101 19.30 20.85 -5.28
N CYS A 102 20.23 19.92 -5.51
CA CYS A 102 21.64 20.27 -5.72
C CYS A 102 21.84 21.18 -6.92
N LEU A 103 21.11 20.93 -8.02
CA LEU A 103 21.16 21.75 -9.22
C LEU A 103 20.53 23.14 -8.98
N GLU A 104 19.43 23.22 -8.24
CA GLU A 104 18.81 24.50 -7.87
C GLU A 104 19.77 25.35 -7.03
N SER A 105 20.40 24.75 -6.01
CA SER A 105 21.42 25.39 -5.19
C SER A 105 22.59 25.91 -6.03
N PHE A 106 23.09 25.08 -6.95
CA PHE A 106 24.15 25.47 -7.88
C PHE A 106 23.76 26.68 -8.73
N VAL A 107 22.56 26.66 -9.35
CA VAL A 107 22.04 27.78 -10.13
C VAL A 107 21.93 29.04 -9.28
N GLY A 108 21.53 28.92 -8.01
CA GLY A 108 21.50 30.02 -7.05
C GLY A 108 22.88 30.67 -6.83
N VAL A 109 23.92 29.85 -6.69
CA VAL A 109 25.32 30.32 -6.53
C VAL A 109 25.81 31.01 -7.79
N VAL A 110 25.60 30.39 -8.96
CA VAL A 110 25.98 30.97 -10.26
C VAL A 110 25.30 32.32 -10.45
N LYS A 111 24.00 32.42 -10.16
CA LYS A 111 23.25 33.68 -10.24
C LYS A 111 23.87 34.76 -9.35
N LYS A 112 24.15 34.44 -8.08
CA LYS A 112 24.76 35.38 -7.13
C LYS A 112 26.13 35.87 -7.62
N ASP A 113 26.97 34.97 -8.13
CA ASP A 113 28.32 35.30 -8.60
C ASP A 113 28.29 36.13 -9.89
N VAL A 114 27.39 35.81 -10.83
CA VAL A 114 27.18 36.62 -12.04
C VAL A 114 26.66 38.01 -11.70
N THR A 115 25.66 38.15 -10.82
CA THR A 115 25.17 39.47 -10.39
C THR A 115 26.27 40.30 -9.71
N ALA A 116 27.11 39.68 -8.87
CA ALA A 116 28.24 40.38 -8.25
C ALA A 116 29.28 40.83 -9.29
N MET A 117 29.53 39.99 -10.30
CA MET A 117 30.42 40.32 -11.41
C MET A 117 29.85 41.49 -12.24
N GLU A 118 28.58 41.44 -12.62
CA GLU A 118 27.88 42.51 -13.33
C GLU A 118 27.94 43.84 -12.57
N GLU A 119 27.73 43.83 -11.24
CA GLU A 119 27.84 45.02 -10.41
C GLU A 119 29.27 45.59 -10.39
N SER A 120 30.29 44.71 -10.30
CA SER A 120 31.69 45.11 -10.32
C SER A 120 32.12 45.72 -11.67
N VAL A 121 31.63 45.16 -12.78
CA VAL A 121 31.85 45.66 -14.13
C VAL A 121 31.14 47.00 -14.31
N GLY A 122 29.87 47.11 -13.91
CA GLY A 122 29.13 48.37 -13.96
C GLY A 122 29.79 49.49 -13.15
N LYS A 123 30.34 49.18 -11.96
CA LYS A 123 31.16 50.13 -11.18
C LYS A 123 32.42 50.56 -11.94
N ALA A 124 33.15 49.61 -12.54
CA ALA A 124 34.34 49.94 -13.32
C ALA A 124 34.01 50.78 -14.57
N GLU A 125 32.93 50.47 -15.28
CA GLU A 125 32.48 51.22 -16.47
C GLU A 125 32.03 52.64 -16.12
N THR A 126 31.33 52.83 -15.00
CA THR A 126 30.94 54.17 -14.53
C THR A 126 32.15 54.99 -14.08
N GLU A 127 33.14 54.40 -13.40
CA GLU A 127 34.39 55.10 -13.06
C GLU A 127 35.22 55.46 -14.29
N LEU A 128 35.25 54.58 -15.30
CA LEU A 128 35.93 54.81 -16.58
C LEU A 128 35.24 55.93 -17.39
N THR A 129 33.91 55.87 -17.48
CA THR A 129 33.07 56.79 -18.26
C THR A 129 32.92 58.15 -17.56
N SER A 130 32.94 58.18 -16.23
CA SER A 130 32.90 59.40 -15.41
C SER A 130 34.26 60.11 -15.39
N GLY A 131 34.79 60.46 -16.57
CA GLY A 131 35.69 61.58 -16.86
C GLY A 131 36.94 61.82 -15.99
N THR A 132 37.31 60.91 -15.08
CA THR A 132 38.39 61.13 -14.11
C THR A 132 39.75 60.91 -14.76
N LEU A 133 39.81 60.08 -15.80
CA LEU A 133 41.03 59.85 -16.57
C LEU A 133 41.39 61.05 -17.46
N ILE A 134 40.40 61.70 -18.07
CA ILE A 134 40.64 62.88 -18.92
C ILE A 134 41.00 64.10 -18.06
N LYS A 135 40.36 64.29 -16.90
CA LYS A 135 40.69 65.39 -15.97
C LYS A 135 42.09 65.26 -15.35
N LYS A 136 42.62 64.05 -15.18
CA LYS A 136 43.96 63.84 -14.58
C LYS A 136 45.11 64.07 -15.56
N LEU A 137 44.92 63.84 -16.86
CA LEU A 137 45.93 64.17 -17.87
C LEU A 137 46.08 65.69 -18.07
N SER A 138 45.03 66.48 -17.83
CA SER A 138 45.13 67.96 -17.86
C SER A 138 45.85 68.57 -16.64
N SER A 139 46.19 67.79 -15.61
CA SER A 139 46.84 68.29 -14.40
C SER A 139 48.38 68.17 -14.41
N LEU A 140 48.97 67.54 -15.44
CA LEU A 140 50.43 67.41 -15.56
C LEU A 140 51.16 68.68 -16.04
N VAL A 141 50.43 69.76 -16.37
CA VAL A 141 51.01 71.00 -16.95
C VAL A 141 51.06 72.20 -16.01
N THR A 142 50.71 72.08 -14.73
CA THR A 142 50.78 73.21 -13.79
C THR A 142 51.38 72.87 -12.43
N SER A 143 52.66 73.21 -12.29
CA SER A 143 53.38 73.25 -11.02
C SER A 143 52.83 74.33 -10.08
N LYS A 144 52.19 73.97 -8.95
CA LYS A 144 52.43 74.61 -7.63
C LYS A 144 51.63 73.96 -6.48
N LYS A 145 52.39 73.61 -5.44
CA LYS A 145 52.10 73.45 -4.00
C LYS A 145 50.73 73.94 -3.50
N SER A 146 49.92 73.06 -2.91
CA SER A 146 49.65 73.01 -1.46
C SER A 146 48.55 71.99 -1.09
N SER A 147 48.78 71.32 0.05
CA SER A 147 47.83 70.88 1.09
C SER A 147 46.59 70.02 0.77
N SER A 148 46.44 69.01 1.63
CA SER A 148 45.30 68.10 1.86
C SER A 148 45.28 66.86 0.97
N ALA A 149 46.00 65.84 1.45
CA ALA A 149 45.89 64.47 0.98
C ALA A 149 44.48 63.93 1.29
N LYS A 150 43.57 64.10 0.34
CA LYS A 150 42.41 63.21 0.24
C LYS A 150 42.92 61.92 -0.38
N THR A 151 43.01 60.87 0.43
CA THR A 151 43.25 59.49 0.00
C THR A 151 42.38 59.19 -1.22
N THR A 152 43.01 59.24 -2.40
CA THR A 152 42.42 58.73 -3.63
C THR A 152 42.61 57.22 -3.50
N GLN A 153 41.58 56.51 -3.05
CA GLN A 153 41.62 55.05 -3.04
C GLN A 153 41.83 54.60 -4.49
N LYS A 154 42.93 53.90 -4.76
CA LYS A 154 43.13 53.20 -6.02
C LYS A 154 41.99 52.18 -6.15
N PRO A 155 41.41 51.97 -7.34
CA PRO A 155 40.44 50.91 -7.52
C PRO A 155 41.12 49.59 -7.14
N GLN A 156 40.67 49.00 -6.04
CA GLN A 156 41.21 47.75 -5.51
C GLN A 156 40.55 46.62 -6.28
N PHE A 157 41.27 46.08 -7.25
CA PHE A 157 40.85 44.87 -7.95
C PHE A 157 40.78 43.71 -6.94
N THR A 158 39.58 43.15 -6.79
CA THR A 158 39.36 41.93 -6.02
C THR A 158 39.06 40.82 -7.02
N PRO A 159 39.88 39.76 -7.11
CA PRO A 159 39.64 38.64 -8.01
C PRO A 159 38.26 38.03 -7.79
N PRO A 160 37.50 37.68 -8.86
CA PRO A 160 36.23 36.99 -8.73
C PRO A 160 36.39 35.65 -8.01
N HIS A 161 35.41 35.31 -7.16
CA HIS A 161 35.36 34.00 -6.53
C HIS A 161 34.93 32.97 -7.57
N ILE A 162 35.80 32.00 -7.86
CA ILE A 162 35.53 30.91 -8.81
C ILE A 162 34.88 29.76 -8.04
N PHE A 163 33.64 29.41 -8.38
CA PHE A 163 32.97 28.26 -7.79
C PHE A 163 33.44 26.96 -8.45
N HIS A 164 33.49 25.90 -7.65
CA HIS A 164 33.86 24.55 -8.08
C HIS A 164 32.59 23.74 -8.33
N THR A 165 32.38 23.30 -9.56
CA THR A 165 31.19 22.56 -9.99
C THR A 165 31.09 21.19 -9.34
N GLU A 166 32.23 20.60 -8.95
CA GLU A 166 32.26 19.27 -8.33
C GLU A 166 31.46 19.26 -7.02
N ARG A 167 31.50 20.34 -6.23
CA ARG A 167 30.77 20.43 -4.95
C ARG A 167 29.24 20.35 -5.07
N TYR A 168 28.68 20.54 -6.26
CA TYR A 168 27.23 20.53 -6.49
C TYR A 168 26.77 19.39 -7.39
N LEU A 169 27.70 18.75 -8.11
CA LEU A 169 27.39 17.72 -9.09
C LEU A 169 27.84 16.31 -8.67
N THR A 170 28.62 16.15 -7.60
CA THR A 170 29.19 14.85 -7.19
C THR A 170 28.66 14.28 -5.86
N SER A 171 27.61 14.86 -5.26
CA SER A 171 27.15 14.45 -3.92
C SER A 171 26.47 13.07 -3.83
N SER A 172 26.31 12.30 -4.91
CA SER A 172 25.62 11.01 -4.84
C SER A 172 26.43 9.76 -5.22
N ASP A 173 27.65 9.89 -5.76
CA ASP A 173 28.38 8.72 -6.31
C ASP A 173 29.34 8.04 -5.29
N SER A 174 29.38 8.50 -4.04
CA SER A 174 30.42 8.12 -3.06
C SER A 174 29.95 7.27 -1.87
N ALA A 175 28.67 6.89 -1.79
CA ALA A 175 28.09 6.28 -0.58
C ALA A 175 27.96 4.75 -0.60
N ASP A 176 28.41 4.03 -1.65
CA ASP A 176 28.27 2.57 -1.75
C ASP A 176 29.61 1.81 -1.90
N SER A 177 30.62 2.16 -1.10
CA SER A 177 31.91 1.45 -1.14
C SER A 177 32.61 1.37 0.22
N THR A 178 31.93 0.92 1.26
CA THR A 178 32.60 0.29 2.42
C THR A 178 31.59 -0.43 3.33
N ALA A 179 31.31 -1.71 3.07
CA ALA A 179 31.04 -2.72 4.10
C ALA A 179 30.88 -4.14 3.49
N SER A 180 31.94 -4.68 2.89
CA SER A 180 32.06 -6.14 2.74
C SER A 180 33.52 -6.54 2.70
N ALA A 181 34.08 -6.93 3.84
CA ALA A 181 35.26 -7.79 3.91
C ALA A 181 35.44 -8.43 5.31
N SER A 182 35.37 -9.77 5.30
CA SER A 182 36.06 -10.74 6.18
C SER A 182 35.52 -11.03 7.59
N ALA A 183 34.96 -12.24 7.76
CA ALA A 183 35.68 -13.33 8.43
C ALA A 183 34.99 -14.68 8.14
N ASP A 184 35.55 -15.38 7.15
CA ASP A 184 35.38 -16.81 6.91
C ASP A 184 36.32 -17.58 7.86
N THR A 185 35.81 -18.57 8.59
CA THR A 185 36.61 -19.68 9.11
C THR A 185 35.67 -20.88 9.31
N GLY A 186 35.79 -21.84 8.40
CA GLY A 186 34.91 -23.01 8.34
C GLY A 186 35.09 -24.02 9.48
N SER A 187 34.07 -24.87 9.63
CA SER A 187 34.23 -26.24 10.12
C SER A 187 33.10 -27.15 9.62
N SER A 188 33.48 -28.04 8.70
CA SER A 188 33.00 -29.39 8.40
C SER A 188 32.02 -30.06 9.39
N ALA A 189 30.92 -30.64 8.90
CA ALA A 189 30.65 -32.10 8.85
C ALA A 189 29.14 -32.50 8.86
N ALA A 190 28.83 -33.57 8.10
CA ALA A 190 27.61 -34.43 8.08
C ALA A 190 26.30 -33.78 7.54
N ARG A 191 25.71 -34.14 6.40
CA ARG A 191 25.39 -35.44 5.72
C ARG A 191 24.33 -36.28 6.46
N SER A 192 23.07 -36.18 6.00
CA SER A 192 21.94 -37.14 6.07
C SER A 192 20.81 -36.47 5.26
N ASP A 193 20.60 -36.75 3.97
CA ASP A 193 19.98 -37.94 3.37
C ASP A 193 18.61 -38.31 3.98
N SER A 194 17.55 -38.01 3.22
CA SER A 194 16.25 -38.69 3.23
C SER A 194 15.46 -38.21 2.00
N ALA A 195 15.56 -39.00 0.93
CA ALA A 195 14.67 -38.95 -0.22
C ALA A 195 13.43 -39.80 0.09
N GLU A 196 12.24 -39.22 -0.01
CA GLU A 196 10.98 -39.95 0.03
C GLU A 196 10.45 -40.07 -1.40
N ALA A 197 10.18 -41.32 -1.78
CA ALA A 197 9.87 -41.79 -3.13
C ALA A 197 8.36 -41.98 -3.31
N GLU A 198 7.87 -41.78 -4.53
CA GLU A 198 6.54 -42.21 -5.02
C GLU A 198 6.49 -41.99 -6.56
N PRO A 199 5.67 -42.70 -7.34
CA PRO A 199 5.77 -44.13 -7.63
C PRO A 199 5.94 -44.41 -9.14
N ALA A 200 6.53 -45.56 -9.48
CA ALA A 200 6.64 -46.01 -10.87
C ALA A 200 5.38 -46.78 -11.29
N ALA A 201 4.79 -46.32 -12.39
CA ALA A 201 3.75 -46.98 -13.16
C ALA A 201 4.27 -48.30 -13.76
N GLU A 202 3.56 -49.40 -13.55
CA GLU A 202 3.82 -50.67 -14.22
C GLU A 202 2.77 -50.95 -15.29
N ALA A 203 3.28 -51.29 -16.47
CA ALA A 203 2.58 -51.35 -17.74
C ALA A 203 2.00 -52.74 -18.04
N SER A 204 0.76 -52.75 -18.52
CA SER A 204 0.24 -53.47 -19.69
C SER A 204 1.01 -54.69 -20.26
N ALA A 205 0.49 -55.89 -19.96
CA ALA A 205 0.15 -57.04 -20.87
C ALA A 205 1.27 -57.74 -21.70
N PRO A 206 1.00 -58.85 -22.45
CA PRO A 206 -0.02 -59.93 -22.36
C PRO A 206 0.59 -61.36 -22.42
N GLU A 207 -0.18 -62.43 -22.12
CA GLU A 207 -0.46 -63.57 -23.03
C GLU A 207 -1.16 -64.76 -22.34
N THR A 208 -2.22 -65.19 -23.02
CA THR A 208 -3.00 -66.44 -23.04
C THR A 208 -2.15 -67.69 -23.34
N PRO A 209 -2.66 -68.95 -23.23
CA PRO A 209 -4.04 -69.44 -23.49
C PRO A 209 -4.79 -70.09 -22.32
#